data_AF-A0A9P0FFC3-F1
#
_entry.id   AF-A0A9P0FFC3-F1
#
_cell.length_a   1.000
_cell.length_b   1.000
_cell.length_c   1.000
_cell.angle_alpha   90.00
_cell.angle_beta   90.00
_cell.angle_gamma   90.00
#
_symmetry.space_group_name_H-M   'P 1'
#
loop_
_entity.id
_entity.type
_entity.pdbx_description
1 polymer ?
#
loop_
_entity_poly.entity_id
_entity_poly.type
_entity_poly.pdbx_seq_one_letter_code
_entity_poly.pdbx_strand_id
1 'polypeptide(L)'
;MRSKNKGMQALIFEKNPLPVSVPCCGHSLNLVGKAAANACTSAVQFFDFVQNLYKFFTVSTEIYRILTEKLSEKRNKQFYVLKRLSDTRWSCRAEATKAIADGYSEIKEALTSISCDKEQKEIVRIASNASLGEDELSRNRSICHLLKRHFGAI
;
A
#
# COMPACT_ATOMS: atom_id res chain seq x y z
N MET A 1 20.03 -3.23 16.68
CA MET A 1 21.17 -2.31 16.90
C MET A 1 20.74 -1.26 17.91
N ARG A 2 21.42 -1.12 19.06
CA ARG A 2 21.18 -0.05 20.04
C ARG A 2 21.99 1.18 19.64
N SER A 3 21.33 2.31 19.38
CA SER A 3 22.00 3.61 19.32
C SER A 3 22.42 4.06 20.74
N LYS A 4 23.48 4.88 20.84
CA LYS A 4 23.92 5.52 22.09
C LYS A 4 22.72 6.19 22.79
N ASN A 5 22.50 5.85 24.07
CA ASN A 5 21.43 6.40 24.91
C ASN A 5 21.52 7.94 24.94
N LYS A 6 20.62 8.62 24.21
CA LYS A 6 20.45 10.09 24.25
C LYS A 6 18.98 10.41 24.47
N GLY A 7 18.69 11.50 25.18
CA GLY A 7 17.31 11.97 25.44
C GLY A 7 16.61 11.21 26.57
N MET A 8 15.31 10.96 26.43
CA MET A 8 14.45 10.39 27.50
C MET A 8 14.97 9.06 28.06
N GLN A 9 15.61 8.23 27.23
CA GLN A 9 16.23 6.99 27.70
C GLN A 9 17.37 7.26 28.69
N ALA A 10 18.21 8.28 28.46
CA ALA A 10 19.29 8.64 29.38
C ALA A 10 18.75 9.13 30.73
N LEU A 11 17.69 9.94 30.73
CA LEU A 11 17.01 10.38 31.96
C LEU A 11 16.38 9.20 32.74
N ILE A 12 15.83 8.21 32.04
CA ILE A 12 15.29 7.00 32.67
C ILE A 12 16.41 6.18 33.32
N PHE A 13 17.57 6.04 32.66
CA PHE A 13 18.74 5.35 33.21
C PHE A 13 19.40 6.10 34.37
N GLU A 14 19.31 7.44 34.41
CA GLU A 14 19.79 8.25 35.53
C GLU A 14 18.94 8.06 36.79
N LYS A 15 17.61 8.00 36.64
CA LYS A 15 16.65 7.83 37.75
C LYS A 15 16.51 6.38 38.22
N ASN A 16 16.70 5.43 37.31
CA ASN A 16 16.67 3.99 37.60
C ASN A 16 17.78 3.30 36.80
N PRO A 17 18.84 2.78 37.43
CA PRO A 17 19.95 2.12 36.74
C PRO A 17 19.60 0.73 36.18
N LEU A 18 18.42 0.19 36.51
CA LEU A 18 17.92 -1.10 36.00
C LEU A 18 16.65 -0.95 35.14
N PRO A 19 16.59 -0.05 34.14
CA PRO A 19 15.38 0.09 33.35
C PRO A 19 15.31 -1.01 32.30
N VAL A 20 14.23 -1.79 32.32
CA VAL A 20 13.93 -2.77 31.28
C VAL A 20 13.34 -2.05 30.09
N SER A 21 14.09 -1.98 28.99
CA SER A 21 13.59 -1.47 27.71
C SER A 21 13.04 -2.63 26.89
N VAL A 22 11.71 -2.65 26.72
CA VAL A 22 11.03 -3.61 25.86
C VAL A 22 10.88 -2.99 24.47
N PRO A 23 11.43 -3.62 23.41
CA PRO A 23 11.24 -3.10 22.05
C PRO A 23 9.76 -3.17 21.65
N CYS A 24 9.28 -2.11 20.98
CA CYS A 24 7.92 -2.08 20.48
C CYS A 24 7.73 -3.16 19.41
N CYS A 25 6.80 -4.09 19.65
CA CYS A 25 6.50 -5.19 18.73
C CYS A 25 6.14 -4.68 17.33
N GLY A 26 5.36 -3.59 17.24
CA GLY A 26 5.01 -2.98 15.95
C GLY A 26 6.23 -2.42 15.20
N HIS A 27 7.20 -1.84 15.91
CA HIS A 27 8.43 -1.33 15.30
C HIS A 27 9.33 -2.47 14.82
N SER A 28 9.51 -3.50 15.66
CA SER A 28 10.25 -4.71 15.30
C SER A 28 9.65 -5.40 14.08
N LEU A 29 8.32 -5.54 14.05
CA LEU A 29 7.59 -6.12 12.91
C LEU A 29 7.76 -5.27 11.64
N ASN A 30 7.69 -3.94 11.76
CA ASN A 30 7.93 -3.05 10.64
C ASN A 30 9.33 -3.19 10.05
N LEU A 31 10.35 -3.32 10.90
CA LEU A 31 11.73 -3.54 10.45
C LEU A 31 11.88 -4.86 9.68
N VAL A 32 11.38 -5.96 10.23
CA VAL A 32 11.49 -7.29 9.60
C VAL A 32 10.70 -7.33 8.29
N GLY A 33 9.45 -6.87 8.30
CA GLY A 33 8.61 -6.84 7.10
C GLY A 33 9.22 -5.95 6.01
N LYS A 34 9.67 -4.73 6.37
CA LYS A 34 10.29 -3.82 5.40
C LYS A 34 11.58 -4.40 4.82
N ALA A 35 12.42 -5.04 5.64
CA ALA A 35 13.62 -5.71 5.17
C ALA A 35 13.30 -6.86 4.20
N ALA A 36 12.32 -7.71 4.54
CA ALA A 36 11.91 -8.82 3.69
C ALA A 36 11.33 -8.35 2.35
N ALA A 37 10.46 -7.33 2.35
CA ALA A 37 9.94 -6.75 1.11
C ALA A 37 11.04 -6.11 0.26
N ASN A 38 11.95 -5.36 0.88
CA ASN A 38 13.02 -4.66 0.15
C ASN A 38 14.10 -5.62 -0.39
N ALA A 39 14.25 -6.81 0.19
CA ALA A 39 15.12 -7.85 -0.34
C ALA A 39 14.57 -8.49 -1.63
N CYS A 40 13.29 -8.30 -1.94
CA CYS A 40 12.64 -8.85 -3.12
C CYS A 40 12.30 -7.74 -4.12
N THR A 41 13.02 -7.67 -5.25
CA THR A 41 12.79 -6.66 -6.29
C THR A 41 11.34 -6.64 -6.78
N SER A 42 10.71 -7.81 -6.95
CA SER A 42 9.31 -7.91 -7.37
C SER A 42 8.35 -7.33 -6.33
N ALA A 43 8.63 -7.51 -5.03
CA ALA A 43 7.81 -6.91 -3.98
C ALA A 43 7.99 -5.39 -3.92
N VAL A 44 9.21 -4.88 -4.14
CA VAL A 44 9.47 -3.43 -4.26
C VAL A 44 8.66 -2.85 -5.42
N GLN A 45 8.77 -3.43 -6.62
CA GLN A 45 8.02 -3.01 -7.80
C GLN A 45 6.51 -3.03 -7.57
N PHE A 46 6.00 -4.08 -6.92
CA PHE A 46 4.59 -4.15 -6.54
C PHE A 46 4.17 -2.99 -5.63
N PHE A 47 4.93 -2.70 -4.56
CA PHE A 47 4.58 -1.61 -3.66
C PHE A 47 4.69 -0.23 -4.32
N ASP A 48 5.65 -0.03 -5.23
CA ASP A 48 5.74 1.20 -6.03
C ASP A 48 4.51 1.37 -6.93
N PHE A 49 4.07 0.29 -7.58
CA PHE A 49 2.84 0.25 -8.36
C PHE A 49 1.61 0.63 -7.51
N VAL A 50 1.44 0.03 -6.34
CA VAL A 50 0.33 0.36 -5.43
C VAL A 50 0.37 1.83 -5.00
N GLN A 51 1.56 2.35 -4.73
CA GLN A 51 1.74 3.75 -4.35
C GLN A 51 1.41 4.71 -5.50
N ASN A 52 1.71 4.33 -6.74
CA ASN A 52 1.36 5.10 -7.93
C ASN A 52 -0.15 5.10 -8.20
N LEU A 53 -0.82 3.96 -8.06
CA LEU A 53 -2.29 3.90 -8.12
C LEU A 53 -2.93 4.80 -7.07
N TYR A 54 -2.46 4.73 -5.82
CA TYR A 54 -2.97 5.60 -4.76
C TYR A 54 -2.82 7.09 -5.12
N LYS A 55 -1.64 7.50 -5.61
CA LYS A 55 -1.39 8.89 -6.03
C LYS A 55 -2.33 9.31 -7.17
N PHE A 56 -2.51 8.45 -8.17
CA PHE A 56 -3.39 8.71 -9.29
C PHE A 56 -4.83 8.91 -8.82
N PHE A 57 -5.39 7.97 -8.05
CA PHE A 57 -6.79 8.04 -7.64
C PHE A 57 -7.10 9.15 -6.62
N THR A 58 -6.08 9.66 -5.91
CA THR A 58 -6.24 10.73 -4.92
C THR A 58 -5.86 12.12 -5.43
N VAL A 59 -5.53 12.24 -6.72
CA VAL A 59 -5.21 13.55 -7.33
C VAL A 59 -6.43 14.47 -7.43
N SER A 60 -7.64 13.89 -7.49
CA SER A 60 -8.91 14.62 -7.61
C SER A 60 -10.03 13.87 -6.90
N THR A 61 -10.96 14.61 -6.31
CA THR A 61 -12.17 14.06 -5.70
C THR A 61 -13.04 13.32 -6.72
N GLU A 62 -13.07 13.77 -7.97
CA GLU A 62 -13.86 13.16 -9.04
C GLU A 62 -13.30 11.79 -9.45
N ILE A 63 -11.98 11.70 -9.62
CA ILE A 63 -11.31 10.42 -9.93
C ILE A 63 -11.49 9.43 -8.77
N TYR A 64 -11.40 9.91 -7.53
CA TYR A 64 -11.66 9.10 -6.34
C TYR A 64 -13.11 8.60 -6.28
N ARG A 65 -14.08 9.45 -6.67
CA ARG A 65 -15.50 9.08 -6.77
C ARG A 65 -15.70 7.93 -7.76
N ILE A 66 -15.12 8.02 -8.96
CA ILE A 66 -15.19 6.95 -9.97
C ILE A 66 -14.70 5.61 -9.41
N LEU A 67 -13.57 5.60 -8.70
CA LEU A 67 -13.05 4.38 -8.07
C LEU A 67 -14.01 3.80 -7.03
N THR A 68 -14.50 4.66 -6.12
CA THR A 68 -15.36 4.21 -5.01
C THR A 68 -16.72 3.72 -5.48
N GLU A 69 -17.29 4.33 -6.54
CA GLU A 69 -18.51 3.86 -7.18
C GLU A 69 -18.33 2.44 -7.73
N LYS A 70 -17.28 2.21 -8.52
CA LYS A 70 -16.95 0.88 -9.08
C LYS A 70 -16.73 -0.18 -8.01
N LEU A 71 -16.05 0.17 -6.92
CA LEU A 71 -15.85 -0.75 -5.79
C LEU A 71 -17.15 -1.04 -5.03
N SER A 72 -18.05 -0.07 -4.93
CA SER A 72 -19.30 -0.20 -4.17
C SER A 72 -20.39 -0.99 -4.90
N GLU A 73 -20.48 -0.85 -6.24
CA GLU A 73 -21.47 -1.50 -7.09
C GLU A 73 -21.44 -3.03 -6.96
N LYS A 74 -20.24 -3.61 -6.85
CA LYS A 74 -20.04 -5.07 -6.91
C LYS A 74 -19.92 -5.74 -5.55
N ARG A 75 -19.83 -4.99 -4.44
CA ARG A 75 -19.42 -5.54 -3.12
C ARG A 75 -20.33 -5.23 -1.94
N ASN A 76 -21.61 -4.92 -2.17
CA ASN A 76 -22.58 -4.65 -1.10
C ASN A 76 -22.02 -3.67 -0.04
N LYS A 77 -21.33 -2.61 -0.48
CA LYS A 77 -20.65 -1.59 0.35
C LYS A 77 -19.53 -2.09 1.29
N GLN A 78 -19.11 -3.35 1.19
CA GLN A 78 -18.00 -3.90 1.96
C GLN A 78 -16.77 -4.09 1.05
N PHE A 79 -15.99 -3.02 0.89
CA PHE A 79 -14.80 -3.02 0.03
C PHE A 79 -13.61 -2.34 0.71
N TYR A 80 -12.41 -2.76 0.33
CA TYR A 80 -11.16 -2.13 0.76
C TYR A 80 -10.74 -1.10 -0.29
N VAL A 81 -10.42 0.11 0.16
CA VAL A 81 -9.91 1.18 -0.71
C VAL A 81 -8.39 1.21 -0.65
N LEU A 82 -7.74 1.60 -1.75
CA LEU A 82 -6.31 1.85 -1.82
C LEU A 82 -5.86 2.73 -0.65
N LYS A 83 -4.84 2.28 0.07
CA LYS A 83 -4.21 3.00 1.18
C LYS A 83 -2.84 3.51 0.76
N ARG A 84 -2.47 4.69 1.27
CA ARG A 84 -1.11 5.19 1.18
C ARG A 84 -0.17 4.24 1.92
N LEU A 85 0.99 3.95 1.35
CA LEU A 85 2.01 3.19 2.05
C LEU A 85 2.64 4.04 3.16
N SER A 86 2.95 3.39 4.29
CA SER A 86 3.64 4.02 5.41
C SER A 86 5.02 3.41 5.55
N ASP A 87 6.01 4.26 5.83
CA ASP A 87 7.37 3.82 6.16
C ASP A 87 7.49 3.21 7.55
N THR A 88 6.58 3.56 8.45
CA THR A 88 6.64 3.22 9.87
C THR A 88 5.62 2.15 10.28
N ARG A 89 4.63 1.86 9.42
CA ARG A 89 3.54 0.91 9.72
C ARG A 89 3.41 -0.14 8.62
N TRP A 90 3.94 -1.33 8.90
CA TRP A 90 3.79 -2.50 8.03
C TRP A 90 2.33 -2.86 7.73
N SER A 91 1.43 -2.64 8.69
CA SER A 91 0.00 -2.88 8.51
C SER A 91 -0.59 -2.15 7.30
N CYS A 92 -0.12 -0.94 6.99
CA CYS A 92 -0.58 -0.19 5.80
C CYS A 92 -0.23 -0.91 4.49
N ARG A 93 0.90 -1.61 4.42
CA ARG A 93 1.28 -2.44 3.26
C ARG A 93 0.38 -3.66 3.14
N ALA A 94 0.03 -4.29 4.26
CA ALA A 94 -0.91 -5.41 4.27
C ALA A 94 -2.32 -4.99 3.81
N GLU A 95 -2.84 -3.88 4.34
CA GLU A 95 -4.13 -3.31 3.93
C GLU A 95 -4.14 -2.94 2.44
N ALA A 96 -3.10 -2.29 1.95
CA ALA A 96 -3.00 -1.89 0.55
C ALA A 96 -2.92 -3.12 -0.39
N THR A 97 -2.19 -4.17 0.02
CA THR A 97 -2.15 -5.45 -0.70
C THR A 97 -3.52 -6.09 -0.75
N LYS A 98 -4.26 -6.08 0.38
CA LYS A 98 -5.63 -6.60 0.44
C LYS A 98 -6.57 -5.82 -0.47
N ALA A 99 -6.50 -4.50 -0.49
CA ALA A 99 -7.31 -3.65 -1.36
C ALA A 99 -7.11 -3.97 -2.85
N ILE A 100 -5.87 -4.18 -3.27
CA ILE A 100 -5.57 -4.59 -4.65
C ILE A 100 -6.09 -6.00 -4.92
N ALA A 101 -5.79 -6.96 -4.03
CA ALA A 101 -6.16 -8.36 -4.22
C ALA A 101 -7.67 -8.54 -4.33
N ASP A 102 -8.40 -7.76 -3.56
CA ASP A 102 -9.85 -7.83 -3.47
C ASP A 102 -10.45 -7.00 -4.62
N GLY A 103 -10.10 -5.73 -4.78
CA GLY A 103 -10.74 -4.80 -5.74
C GLY A 103 -10.09 -4.69 -7.12
N TYR A 104 -9.26 -5.65 -7.53
CA TYR A 104 -8.46 -5.55 -8.77
C TYR A 104 -9.29 -5.27 -10.03
N SER A 105 -10.36 -6.04 -10.23
CA SER A 105 -11.23 -5.90 -11.41
C SER A 105 -11.85 -4.51 -11.49
N GLU A 106 -12.32 -4.01 -10.36
CA GLU A 106 -12.98 -2.72 -10.20
C GLU A 106 -11.99 -1.57 -10.39
N ILE A 107 -10.75 -1.72 -9.91
CA ILE A 107 -9.66 -0.77 -10.16
C ILE A 107 -9.33 -0.72 -11.66
N LYS A 108 -9.23 -1.88 -12.33
CA LYS A 108 -8.98 -1.93 -13.78
C LYS A 108 -10.11 -1.25 -14.56
N GLU A 109 -11.36 -1.57 -14.23
CA GLU A 109 -12.54 -0.95 -14.85
C GLU A 109 -12.59 0.57 -14.63
N ALA A 110 -12.24 1.06 -13.45
CA ALA A 110 -12.17 2.48 -13.16
C ALA A 110 -11.10 3.18 -14.03
N LEU A 111 -9.90 2.62 -14.13
CA LEU A 111 -8.83 3.14 -14.98
C LEU A 111 -9.23 3.15 -16.47
N THR A 112 -9.84 2.07 -16.96
CA THR A 112 -10.34 2.01 -18.34
C THR A 112 -11.41 3.07 -18.58
N SER A 113 -12.38 3.22 -17.66
CA SER A 113 -13.43 4.24 -17.76
C SER A 113 -12.83 5.64 -17.88
N ILE A 114 -11.85 5.97 -17.03
CA ILE A 114 -11.18 7.29 -17.05
C ILE A 114 -10.38 7.50 -18.35
N SER A 115 -9.73 6.46 -18.87
CA SER A 115 -8.94 6.58 -20.10
C SER A 115 -9.79 6.84 -21.35
N CYS A 116 -11.00 6.25 -21.39
CA CYS A 116 -11.94 6.36 -22.50
C CYS A 116 -12.85 7.60 -22.42
N ASP A 117 -12.95 8.23 -21.24
CA ASP A 117 -13.74 9.44 -21.04
C ASP A 117 -13.09 10.64 -21.75
N LYS A 118 -13.76 11.15 -22.79
CA LYS A 118 -13.27 12.27 -23.61
C LYS A 118 -13.40 13.61 -22.91
N GLU A 119 -14.21 13.71 -21.85
CA GLU A 119 -14.37 14.94 -21.07
C GLU A 119 -13.25 15.10 -20.04
N GLN A 120 -12.53 14.02 -19.71
CA GLN A 120 -11.33 14.11 -18.88
C GLN A 120 -10.18 14.82 -19.59
N LYS A 121 -9.39 15.53 -18.79
CA LYS A 121 -8.14 16.14 -19.26
C LYS A 121 -7.25 15.09 -19.91
N GLU A 122 -6.65 15.40 -21.04
CA GLU A 122 -5.76 14.50 -21.78
C GLU A 122 -4.65 13.90 -20.91
N ILE A 123 -4.04 14.71 -20.05
CA ILE A 123 -3.00 14.27 -19.09
C ILE A 123 -3.52 13.16 -18.17
N VAL A 124 -4.77 13.27 -17.68
CA VAL A 124 -5.39 12.27 -16.80
C VAL A 124 -5.64 10.97 -17.55
N ARG A 125 -6.09 11.06 -18.80
CA ARG A 125 -6.35 9.89 -19.65
C ARG A 125 -5.06 9.14 -19.97
N ILE A 126 -3.99 9.85 -20.30
CA ILE A 126 -2.65 9.28 -20.54
C ILE A 126 -2.12 8.60 -19.27
N ALA A 127 -2.22 9.26 -18.11
CA ALA A 127 -1.79 8.69 -16.83
C ALA A 127 -2.59 7.43 -16.45
N SER A 128 -3.89 7.41 -16.74
CA SER A 128 -4.74 6.22 -16.54
C SER A 128 -4.28 5.05 -17.42
N ASN A 129 -4.02 5.30 -18.71
CA ASN A 129 -3.49 4.30 -19.64
C ASN A 129 -2.12 3.77 -19.22
N ALA A 130 -1.22 4.64 -18.75
CA ALA A 130 0.08 4.21 -18.23
C ALA A 130 -0.07 3.28 -17.02
N SER A 131 -1.08 3.51 -16.17
CA SER A 131 -1.38 2.67 -15.01
C SER A 131 -2.01 1.32 -15.38
N LEU A 132 -2.47 1.14 -16.62
CA LEU A 132 -3.10 -0.08 -17.13
C LEU A 132 -2.11 -1.12 -17.71
N GLY A 133 -0.81 -0.79 -17.86
CA GLY A 133 0.18 -1.63 -18.54
C GLY A 133 0.04 -3.13 -18.24
N GLU A 134 -0.44 -3.90 -19.24
CA GLU A 134 -1.00 -5.25 -19.05
C GLU A 134 0.00 -6.29 -18.53
N ASP A 135 1.29 -6.09 -18.81
CA ASP A 135 2.40 -6.94 -18.34
C ASP A 135 2.73 -6.75 -16.86
N GLU A 136 2.54 -5.55 -16.32
CA GLU A 136 2.77 -5.24 -14.91
C GLU A 136 1.58 -5.72 -14.07
N LEU A 137 0.37 -5.59 -14.62
CA LEU A 137 -0.88 -5.93 -13.97
C LEU A 137 -1.06 -7.45 -13.75
N SER A 138 -0.62 -8.29 -14.69
CA SER A 138 -0.67 -9.77 -14.56
C SER A 138 0.42 -10.30 -13.61
N ARG A 139 1.63 -9.74 -13.66
CA ARG A 139 2.70 -10.05 -12.70
C ARG A 139 2.30 -9.65 -11.27
N ASN A 140 1.71 -8.47 -11.11
CA ASN A 140 1.27 -7.96 -9.81
C ASN A 140 0.13 -8.80 -9.22
N ARG A 141 -0.74 -9.41 -10.04
CA ARG A 141 -1.75 -10.37 -9.54
C ARG A 141 -1.09 -11.61 -8.93
N SER A 142 -0.10 -12.20 -9.59
CA SER A 142 0.65 -13.36 -9.08
C SER A 142 1.42 -13.02 -7.80
N ILE A 143 2.06 -11.85 -7.75
CA ILE A 143 2.75 -11.36 -6.54
C ILE A 143 1.74 -11.11 -5.42
N CYS A 144 0.56 -10.57 -5.73
CA CYS A 144 -0.50 -10.35 -4.74
C CYS A 144 -1.00 -11.66 -4.13
N HIS A 145 -1.15 -12.71 -4.93
CA HIS A 145 -1.48 -14.06 -4.44
C HIS A 145 -0.35 -14.66 -3.59
N LEU A 146 0.92 -14.49 -3.99
CA LEU A 146 2.09 -14.90 -3.20
C LEU A 146 2.16 -14.15 -1.85
N LEU A 147 1.94 -12.83 -1.86
CA LEU A 147 1.92 -12.02 -0.65
C LEU A 147 0.76 -12.40 0.27
N LYS A 148 -0.44 -12.66 -0.28
CA LYS A 148 -1.55 -13.25 0.50
C LYS A 148 -1.17 -14.60 1.11
N ARG A 149 -0.44 -15.46 0.39
CA ARG A 149 -0.04 -16.78 0.90
C ARG A 149 1.05 -16.70 1.98
N HIS A 150 2.00 -15.78 1.84
CA HIS A 150 3.13 -15.65 2.77
C HIS A 150 2.84 -14.71 3.96
N PHE A 151 1.92 -13.77 3.81
CA PHE A 151 1.63 -12.75 4.82
C PHE A 151 0.16 -12.71 5.27
N GLY A 152 -0.74 -13.50 4.68
CA GLY A 152 -2.20 -13.45 4.91
C GLY A 152 -2.72 -14.18 6.16
N ALA A 153 -1.87 -14.37 7.17
CA ALA A 153 -2.29 -14.81 8.51
C ALA A 153 -1.89 -13.79 9.58
N ILE A 154 -2.04 -12.49 9.26
CA ILE A 154 -1.96 -11.38 10.22
C ILE A 154 -3.26 -10.59 10.12
#